data_AF-A0A0B7FU96-F1
#
_entry.id   AF-A0A0B7FU96-F1
#
_cell.length_a   1.000
_cell.length_b   1.000
_cell.length_c   1.000
_cell.angle_alpha   90.00
_cell.angle_beta   90.00
_cell.angle_gamma   90.00
#
_symmetry.space_group_name_H-M   'P 1'
#
loop_
_entity.id
_entity.type
_entity.pdbx_description
1 polymer ?
#
loop_
_entity_poly.entity_id
_entity_poly.type
_entity_poly.pdbx_seq_one_letter_code
_entity_poly.pdbx_strand_id
1 'polypeptide(L)'
;MDSIRKTMKSIVAGKSSAKLDPDFAPATEPVQNQIEEERPPIGPPVRLAVVGAGQRGRKYGRYALDNPKHCTVFAVAEPRPETRECMAQEHQLPPDRIFSDWKDLLAASDAHDATRKDPTDPRYVDGVVVTVQDHMHAEVVIPFAQRGYHILCEKPMATTPEECIRMADEVERSGVVFKIAHVLRYSKYNQALREVVISGDLGKLVNIVHVEPVGHYHFAHSYVRGNWNREAKSSFSLMTKSCHDIDLLCHLFAPATPVRFSSFGSLNHFTKSEKPVEAGSAVRCLDCAVQKTCPYSASRIYLTGNTGWPVSAIVDGAVTRDKVVKELEDGPYGLCVYESPNDVCDHQVVNIEFSNGTTASFTMVAFTKLICERQTRIHLTHGEVIGDSNMFTTTNFRTNETQRHRPSFMDAHGDGDMGVIREFVRSVSHRLAKGNNQTSENVDSADDVGYPVSEVLRSHLAVFCAERARRTGTVVLFEDYEREVRQGMASSACGNRVDDQGKDGAGPKVVIEIED
;
A
#
# COMPACT_ATOMS: atom_id res chain seq x y z
N MET A 1 8.56 44.33 -39.73
CA MET A 1 7.81 43.06 -39.86
C MET A 1 8.37 42.10 -40.91
N ASP A 2 9.29 42.51 -41.81
CA ASP A 2 9.90 41.59 -42.79
C ASP A 2 11.18 40.87 -42.33
N SER A 3 11.80 41.29 -41.23
CA SER A 3 12.96 40.58 -40.65
C SER A 3 12.55 39.30 -39.90
N ILE A 4 11.34 39.27 -39.31
CA ILE A 4 10.84 38.12 -38.54
C ILE A 4 10.30 36.99 -39.44
N ARG A 5 9.79 37.32 -40.64
CA ARG A 5 9.33 36.33 -41.63
C ARG A 5 10.47 35.58 -42.33
N LYS A 6 11.70 36.11 -42.34
CA LYS A 6 12.86 35.47 -42.96
C LYS A 6 13.50 34.41 -42.07
N THR A 7 13.45 34.59 -40.75
CA THR A 7 13.97 33.62 -39.75
C THR A 7 13.06 32.39 -39.59
N MET A 8 11.74 32.52 -39.79
CA MET A 8 10.82 31.37 -39.71
C MET A 8 10.85 30.44 -40.92
N LYS A 9 11.41 30.87 -42.07
CA LYS A 9 11.51 30.01 -43.27
C LYS A 9 12.76 29.13 -43.32
N SER A 10 13.79 29.35 -42.49
CA SER A 10 14.95 28.43 -42.43
C SER A 10 14.78 27.30 -41.40
N ILE A 11 13.76 27.37 -40.52
CA ILE A 11 13.52 26.36 -39.48
C ILE A 11 12.68 25.18 -40.01
N VAL A 12 11.97 25.35 -41.13
CA VAL A 12 11.09 24.31 -41.72
C VAL A 12 11.80 23.46 -42.80
N ALA A 13 13.07 23.74 -43.11
CA ALA A 13 13.82 22.98 -44.12
C ALA A 13 15.24 22.64 -43.65
N GLY A 14 15.34 21.85 -42.58
CA GLY A 14 16.62 21.34 -42.08
C GLY A 14 16.44 20.01 -41.37
N LYS A 15 16.50 18.91 -42.13
CA LYS A 15 16.76 17.58 -41.58
C LYS A 15 18.16 17.61 -40.95
N SER A 16 18.24 17.94 -39.67
CA SER A 16 19.43 17.68 -38.87
C SER A 16 19.12 16.47 -37.98
N SER A 17 19.59 15.31 -38.43
CA SER A 17 19.85 14.20 -37.53
C SER A 17 20.94 14.69 -36.58
N ALA A 18 20.58 15.02 -35.34
CA ALA A 18 21.54 15.07 -34.26
C ALA A 18 22.13 13.66 -34.16
N LYS A 19 23.32 13.46 -34.76
CA LYS A 19 24.11 12.25 -34.54
C LYS A 19 24.55 12.30 -33.09
N LEU A 20 24.05 11.35 -32.31
CA LEU A 20 24.61 10.99 -31.01
C LEU A 20 26.12 10.81 -31.16
N ASP A 21 26.85 11.22 -30.13
CA ASP A 21 28.30 11.10 -30.01
C ASP A 21 28.74 9.66 -30.38
N PRO A 22 29.69 9.45 -31.32
CA PRO A 22 30.14 8.12 -31.73
C PRO A 22 30.75 7.28 -30.61
N ASP A 23 31.04 7.86 -29.44
CA ASP A 23 31.50 7.14 -28.25
C ASP A 23 30.34 6.60 -27.37
N PHE A 24 29.07 6.81 -27.74
CA PHE A 24 27.96 6.04 -27.17
C PHE A 24 27.99 4.62 -27.70
N ALA A 25 28.63 3.72 -26.96
CA ALA A 25 28.43 2.29 -27.15
C ALA A 25 26.92 2.00 -27.07
N PRO A 26 26.32 1.34 -28.07
CA PRO A 26 24.94 0.91 -27.97
C PRO A 26 24.81 0.03 -26.72
N ALA A 27 23.77 0.27 -25.92
CA ALA A 27 23.45 -0.57 -24.78
C ALA A 27 23.51 -2.03 -25.21
N THR A 28 24.31 -2.83 -24.52
CA THR A 28 24.41 -4.27 -24.79
C THR A 28 23.01 -4.89 -24.70
N GLU A 29 22.77 -5.93 -25.49
CA GLU A 29 21.56 -6.77 -25.41
C GLU A 29 21.21 -7.07 -23.95
N PRO A 30 19.91 -7.06 -23.58
CA PRO A 30 19.49 -7.19 -22.20
C PRO A 30 20.03 -8.49 -21.60
N VAL A 31 20.79 -8.37 -20.50
CA VAL A 31 21.11 -9.54 -19.69
C VAL A 31 19.79 -9.98 -19.06
N GLN A 32 19.29 -11.15 -19.46
CA GLN A 32 18.26 -11.84 -18.67
C GLN A 32 18.91 -12.22 -17.35
N ASN A 33 18.64 -11.45 -16.30
CA ASN A 33 18.95 -11.90 -14.95
C ASN A 33 18.23 -13.24 -14.77
N GLN A 34 19.00 -14.30 -14.51
CA GLN A 34 18.44 -15.60 -14.14
C GLN A 34 17.77 -15.41 -12.79
N ILE A 35 16.45 -15.21 -12.81
CA ILE A 35 15.63 -15.22 -11.61
C ILE A 35 15.79 -16.62 -11.02
N GLU A 36 16.20 -16.73 -9.75
CA GLU A 36 16.20 -18.01 -9.04
C GLU A 36 14.86 -18.73 -9.29
N GLU A 37 14.92 -20.02 -9.64
CA GLU A 37 13.71 -20.84 -9.77
C GLU A 37 12.86 -20.71 -8.51
N GLU A 38 11.59 -20.38 -8.72
CA GLU A 38 10.67 -20.09 -7.62
C GLU A 38 10.49 -21.34 -6.76
N ARG A 39 10.93 -21.26 -5.49
CA ARG A 39 10.87 -22.40 -4.57
C ARG A 39 9.41 -22.67 -4.17
N PRO A 40 8.83 -23.84 -4.48
CA PRO A 40 7.46 -24.16 -4.11
C PRO A 40 7.32 -24.35 -2.59
N PRO A 41 6.10 -24.25 -2.04
CA PRO A 41 5.83 -24.67 -0.66
C PRO A 41 6.20 -26.14 -0.45
N ILE A 42 6.84 -26.44 0.68
CA ILE A 42 7.39 -27.78 0.99
C ILE A 42 6.46 -28.57 1.94
N GLY A 43 5.51 -27.90 2.59
CA GLY A 43 4.54 -28.50 3.52
C GLY A 43 3.17 -28.80 2.89
N PRO A 44 2.15 -29.11 3.71
CA PRO A 44 0.81 -29.35 3.22
C PRO A 44 0.19 -28.09 2.58
N PRO A 45 -0.83 -28.24 1.71
CA PRO A 45 -1.58 -27.12 1.17
C PRO A 45 -2.24 -26.30 2.29
N VAL A 46 -2.12 -24.98 2.21
CA VAL A 46 -2.61 -24.05 3.24
C VAL A 46 -4.11 -23.74 3.03
N ARG A 47 -4.94 -23.83 4.08
CA ARG A 47 -6.34 -23.41 4.05
C ARG A 47 -6.45 -21.95 4.49
N LEU A 48 -6.96 -21.10 3.60
CA LEU A 48 -7.07 -19.65 3.83
C LEU A 48 -8.52 -19.22 4.08
N ALA A 49 -8.74 -18.37 5.08
CA ALA A 49 -9.93 -17.52 5.14
C ALA A 49 -9.65 -16.18 4.47
N VAL A 50 -10.60 -15.64 3.70
CA VAL A 50 -10.51 -14.27 3.14
C VAL A 50 -11.51 -13.37 3.85
N VAL A 51 -11.01 -12.34 4.52
CA VAL A 51 -11.80 -11.32 5.21
C VAL A 51 -11.75 -10.03 4.41
N GLY A 52 -12.86 -9.69 3.75
CA GLY A 52 -12.98 -8.66 2.73
C GLY A 52 -12.70 -9.23 1.33
N ALA A 53 -13.72 -9.62 0.58
CA ALA A 53 -13.61 -10.20 -0.76
C ALA A 53 -13.72 -9.16 -1.88
N GLY A 54 -13.33 -7.91 -1.61
CA GLY A 54 -13.17 -6.88 -2.64
C GLY A 54 -12.08 -7.21 -3.65
N GLN A 55 -11.64 -6.21 -4.42
CA GLN A 55 -10.68 -6.43 -5.51
C GLN A 55 -9.37 -7.10 -5.03
N ARG A 56 -8.87 -6.72 -3.84
CA ARG A 56 -7.64 -7.32 -3.27
C ARG A 56 -7.86 -8.73 -2.73
N GLY A 57 -8.93 -8.95 -1.97
CA GLY A 57 -9.30 -10.29 -1.49
C GLY A 57 -9.45 -11.29 -2.64
N ARG A 58 -10.14 -10.90 -3.73
CA ARG A 58 -10.25 -11.74 -4.94
C ARG A 58 -8.93 -11.93 -5.66
N LYS A 59 -8.06 -10.91 -5.71
CA LYS A 59 -6.72 -11.04 -6.32
C LYS A 59 -5.85 -12.05 -5.58
N TYR A 60 -5.85 -12.03 -4.24
CA TYR A 60 -5.16 -13.05 -3.46
C TYR A 60 -5.85 -14.42 -3.54
N GLY A 61 -7.19 -14.45 -3.57
CA GLY A 61 -7.96 -15.67 -3.84
C GLY A 61 -7.55 -16.34 -5.15
N ARG A 62 -7.33 -15.55 -6.21
CA ARG A 62 -6.90 -16.06 -7.52
C ARG A 62 -5.62 -16.90 -7.44
N TYR A 63 -4.69 -16.58 -6.53
CA TYR A 63 -3.49 -17.40 -6.31
C TYR A 63 -3.83 -18.85 -5.96
N ALA A 64 -4.85 -19.08 -5.14
CA ALA A 64 -5.32 -20.42 -4.78
C ALA A 64 -5.95 -21.17 -5.96
N LEU A 65 -6.61 -20.45 -6.89
CA LEU A 65 -7.17 -21.05 -8.11
C LEU A 65 -6.06 -21.46 -9.09
N ASP A 66 -5.04 -20.63 -9.22
CA ASP A 66 -3.90 -20.89 -10.10
C ASP A 66 -2.94 -21.94 -9.50
N ASN A 67 -2.91 -22.07 -8.16
CA ASN A 67 -2.00 -22.95 -7.42
C ASN A 67 -2.73 -23.81 -6.37
N PRO A 68 -3.68 -24.67 -6.76
CA PRO A 68 -4.51 -25.43 -5.81
C PRO A 68 -3.72 -26.47 -5.00
N LYS A 69 -2.52 -26.84 -5.45
CA LYS A 69 -1.60 -27.69 -4.69
C LYS A 69 -0.90 -26.96 -3.53
N HIS A 70 -0.91 -25.64 -3.53
CA HIS A 70 -0.22 -24.81 -2.53
C HIS A 70 -1.18 -24.29 -1.47
N CYS A 71 -2.38 -23.88 -1.86
CA CYS A 71 -3.39 -23.40 -0.93
C CYS A 71 -4.79 -23.47 -1.54
N THR A 72 -5.80 -23.35 -0.68
CA THR A 72 -7.21 -23.21 -1.04
C THR A 72 -7.83 -22.06 -0.25
N VAL A 73 -8.81 -21.38 -0.84
CA VAL A 73 -9.73 -20.55 -0.05
C VAL A 73 -10.76 -21.48 0.56
N PHE A 74 -10.80 -21.51 1.88
CA PHE A 74 -11.66 -22.39 2.66
C PHE A 74 -12.92 -21.67 3.14
N ALA A 75 -12.81 -20.39 3.50
CA ALA A 75 -13.92 -19.57 3.99
C ALA A 75 -13.80 -18.12 3.54
N VAL A 76 -14.92 -17.41 3.52
CA VAL A 76 -14.99 -15.98 3.17
C VAL A 76 -15.87 -15.21 4.14
N ALA A 77 -15.43 -14.01 4.53
CA ALA A 77 -16.25 -13.01 5.20
C ALA A 77 -16.29 -11.73 4.36
N GLU A 78 -17.45 -11.36 3.83
CA GLU A 78 -17.62 -10.15 3.01
C GLU A 78 -19.04 -9.60 3.19
N PRO A 79 -19.22 -8.33 3.59
CA PRO A 79 -20.55 -7.79 3.84
C PRO A 79 -21.38 -7.59 2.57
N ARG A 80 -20.74 -7.28 1.43
CA ARG A 80 -21.46 -7.01 0.19
C ARG A 80 -21.91 -8.32 -0.48
N PRO A 81 -23.22 -8.54 -0.66
CA PRO A 81 -23.76 -9.85 -1.01
C PRO A 81 -23.29 -10.35 -2.37
N GLU A 82 -23.24 -9.51 -3.41
CA GLU A 82 -22.84 -9.99 -4.74
C GLU A 82 -21.33 -10.25 -4.79
N THR A 83 -20.53 -9.40 -4.17
CA THR A 83 -19.08 -9.64 -4.02
C THR A 83 -18.80 -10.94 -3.26
N ARG A 84 -19.53 -11.18 -2.16
CA ARG A 84 -19.42 -12.42 -1.36
C ARG A 84 -19.78 -13.64 -2.20
N GLU A 85 -20.86 -13.56 -2.95
CA GLU A 85 -21.33 -14.63 -3.83
C GLU A 85 -20.33 -14.93 -4.96
N CYS A 86 -19.72 -13.92 -5.58
CA CYS A 86 -18.67 -14.13 -6.59
C CYS A 86 -17.51 -14.94 -6.03
N MET A 87 -16.99 -14.58 -4.85
CA MET A 87 -15.90 -15.32 -4.20
C MET A 87 -16.32 -16.75 -3.86
N ALA A 88 -17.53 -16.93 -3.32
CA ALA A 88 -18.06 -18.25 -2.97
C ALA A 88 -18.20 -19.16 -4.20
N GLN A 89 -18.70 -18.63 -5.32
CA GLN A 89 -18.83 -19.38 -6.57
C GLN A 89 -17.46 -19.71 -7.19
N GLU A 90 -16.55 -18.73 -7.25
CA GLU A 90 -15.19 -18.89 -7.79
C GLU A 90 -14.41 -20.00 -7.08
N HIS A 91 -14.58 -20.10 -5.76
CA HIS A 91 -13.90 -21.07 -4.90
C HIS A 91 -14.73 -22.28 -4.50
N GLN A 92 -15.97 -22.40 -4.99
CA GLN A 92 -16.89 -23.50 -4.70
C GLN A 92 -17.10 -23.73 -3.19
N LEU A 93 -17.31 -22.64 -2.45
CA LEU A 93 -17.46 -22.67 -0.99
C LEU A 93 -18.85 -23.19 -0.59
N PRO A 94 -18.94 -24.10 0.41
CA PRO A 94 -20.22 -24.52 0.96
C PRO A 94 -20.84 -23.43 1.86
N PRO A 95 -22.18 -23.43 2.07
CA PRO A 95 -22.89 -22.38 2.80
C PRO A 95 -22.38 -22.11 4.23
N ASP A 96 -21.88 -23.13 4.93
CA ASP A 96 -21.35 -23.05 6.29
C ASP A 96 -19.97 -22.37 6.39
N ARG A 97 -19.42 -21.91 5.25
CA ARG A 97 -18.12 -21.21 5.17
C ARG A 97 -18.23 -19.83 4.52
N ILE A 98 -19.45 -19.34 4.34
CA ILE A 98 -19.77 -18.06 3.71
C ILE A 98 -20.39 -17.16 4.77
N PHE A 99 -19.66 -16.13 5.18
CA PHE A 99 -20.04 -15.24 6.28
C PHE A 99 -20.25 -13.82 5.75
N SER A 100 -21.24 -13.10 6.30
CA SER A 100 -21.42 -11.66 6.03
C SER A 100 -20.55 -10.77 6.91
N ASP A 101 -20.11 -11.27 8.06
CA ASP A 101 -19.27 -10.55 9.02
C ASP A 101 -18.05 -11.42 9.38
N TRP A 102 -16.90 -10.78 9.57
CA TRP A 102 -15.68 -11.46 10.01
C TRP A 102 -15.80 -11.97 11.44
N LYS A 103 -16.67 -11.35 12.26
CA LYS A 103 -16.97 -11.80 13.63
C LYS A 103 -17.64 -13.17 13.64
N ASP A 104 -18.52 -13.44 12.68
CA ASP A 104 -19.15 -14.75 12.52
C ASP A 104 -18.13 -15.81 12.06
N LEU A 105 -17.22 -15.43 11.16
CA LEU A 105 -16.10 -16.30 10.74
C LEU A 105 -15.19 -16.63 11.94
N LEU A 106 -14.88 -15.63 12.76
CA LEU A 106 -14.07 -15.83 13.98
C LEU A 106 -14.79 -16.75 14.97
N ALA A 107 -16.10 -16.54 15.20
CA ALA A 107 -16.91 -17.38 16.08
C ALA A 107 -16.98 -18.84 15.58
N ALA A 108 -17.13 -19.06 14.28
CA ALA A 108 -17.08 -20.39 13.68
C ALA A 108 -15.69 -21.04 13.85
N SER A 109 -14.64 -20.23 13.71
CA SER A 109 -13.25 -20.67 13.92
C SER A 109 -13.03 -21.09 15.38
N ASP A 110 -13.49 -20.29 16.35
CA ASP A 110 -13.44 -20.58 17.79
C ASP A 110 -14.24 -21.86 18.13
N ALA A 111 -15.44 -22.00 17.57
CA ALA A 111 -16.27 -23.17 17.79
C ALA A 111 -15.64 -24.45 17.26
N HIS A 112 -15.03 -24.42 16.07
CA HIS A 112 -14.28 -25.56 15.53
C HIS A 112 -13.05 -25.86 16.40
N ASP A 113 -12.25 -24.84 16.70
CA ASP A 113 -10.99 -25.01 17.42
C ASP A 113 -11.19 -25.49 18.87
N ALA A 114 -12.32 -25.15 19.51
CA ALA A 114 -12.69 -25.67 20.83
C ALA A 114 -12.96 -27.18 20.85
N THR A 115 -13.20 -27.80 19.69
CA THR A 115 -13.39 -29.26 19.57
C THR A 115 -12.09 -30.04 19.39
N ARG A 116 -10.96 -29.34 19.16
CA ARG A 116 -9.64 -29.95 18.99
C ARG A 116 -9.21 -30.60 20.31
N LYS A 117 -8.70 -31.83 20.22
CA LYS A 117 -8.20 -32.61 21.36
C LYS A 117 -6.68 -32.54 21.46
N ASP A 118 -6.02 -32.33 20.33
CA ASP A 118 -4.56 -32.22 20.23
C ASP A 118 -4.16 -30.90 19.54
N PRO A 119 -3.08 -30.22 19.98
CA PRO A 119 -2.54 -29.05 19.29
C PRO A 119 -2.20 -29.28 17.81
N THR A 120 -1.97 -30.53 17.40
CA THR A 120 -1.74 -30.94 16.00
C THR A 120 -3.02 -31.16 15.19
N ASP A 121 -4.20 -31.22 15.86
CA ASP A 121 -5.47 -31.30 15.15
C ASP A 121 -5.65 -30.07 14.25
N PRO A 122 -6.14 -30.25 13.00
CA PRO A 122 -6.32 -29.14 12.08
C PRO A 122 -7.21 -28.04 12.67
N ARG A 123 -6.69 -26.82 12.65
CA ARG A 123 -7.47 -25.60 12.92
C ARG A 123 -8.61 -25.45 11.92
N TYR A 124 -9.55 -24.54 12.17
CA TYR A 124 -10.59 -24.23 11.17
C TYR A 124 -9.99 -23.80 9.83
N VAL A 125 -9.03 -22.86 9.89
CA VAL A 125 -8.16 -22.42 8.78
C VAL A 125 -6.73 -22.28 9.28
N ASP A 126 -5.76 -22.29 8.37
CA ASP A 126 -4.34 -22.18 8.70
C ASP A 126 -3.86 -20.71 8.64
N GLY A 127 -4.46 -19.91 7.75
CA GLY A 127 -4.17 -18.49 7.63
C GLY A 127 -5.37 -17.64 7.23
N VAL A 128 -5.27 -16.34 7.47
CA VAL A 128 -6.30 -15.34 7.21
C VAL A 128 -5.71 -14.24 6.33
N VAL A 129 -6.38 -13.95 5.22
CA VAL A 129 -6.08 -12.83 4.34
C VAL A 129 -7.04 -11.70 4.67
N VAL A 130 -6.51 -10.60 5.23
CA VAL A 130 -7.26 -9.43 5.69
C VAL A 130 -7.14 -8.32 4.65
N THR A 131 -8.23 -8.06 3.94
CA THR A 131 -8.34 -7.11 2.82
C THR A 131 -9.58 -6.21 2.98
N VAL A 132 -9.84 -5.82 4.23
CA VAL A 132 -10.91 -4.88 4.63
C VAL A 132 -10.46 -3.42 4.41
N GLN A 133 -11.25 -2.45 4.88
CA GLN A 133 -10.85 -1.04 4.84
C GLN A 133 -9.72 -0.76 5.85
N ASP A 134 -8.84 0.19 5.53
CA ASP A 134 -7.61 0.49 6.29
C ASP A 134 -7.84 0.64 7.81
N HIS A 135 -8.91 1.32 8.23
CA HIS A 135 -9.21 1.57 9.65
C HIS A 135 -9.65 0.30 10.41
N MET A 136 -10.02 -0.76 9.71
CA MET A 136 -10.48 -2.01 10.31
C MET A 136 -9.33 -3.01 10.52
N HIS A 137 -8.13 -2.75 9.99
CA HIS A 137 -7.04 -3.72 10.03
C HIS A 137 -6.70 -4.16 11.46
N ALA A 138 -6.55 -3.23 12.40
CA ALA A 138 -6.27 -3.57 13.79
C ALA A 138 -7.42 -4.33 14.45
N GLU A 139 -8.67 -3.93 14.18
CA GLU A 139 -9.88 -4.59 14.71
C GLU A 139 -9.96 -6.06 14.28
N VAL A 140 -9.52 -6.37 13.06
CA VAL A 140 -9.56 -7.74 12.50
C VAL A 140 -8.31 -8.54 12.85
N VAL A 141 -7.11 -7.98 12.62
CA VAL A 141 -5.84 -8.69 12.78
C VAL A 141 -5.61 -9.13 14.22
N ILE A 142 -5.85 -8.26 15.20
CA ILE A 142 -5.55 -8.54 16.61
C ILE A 142 -6.32 -9.78 17.12
N PRO A 143 -7.66 -9.87 16.97
CA PRO A 143 -8.40 -11.06 17.42
C PRO A 143 -7.96 -12.37 16.77
N PHE A 144 -7.63 -12.38 15.47
CA PHE A 144 -7.12 -13.57 14.79
C PHE A 144 -5.70 -13.94 15.25
N ALA A 145 -4.84 -12.95 15.46
CA ALA A 145 -3.49 -13.14 15.98
C ALA A 145 -3.50 -13.73 17.40
N GLN A 146 -4.38 -13.22 18.28
CA GLN A 146 -4.58 -13.72 19.65
C GLN A 146 -4.96 -15.20 19.70
N ARG A 147 -5.64 -15.69 18.66
CA ARG A 147 -5.98 -17.10 18.49
C ARG A 147 -4.89 -17.90 17.80
N GLY A 148 -3.77 -17.30 17.40
CA GLY A 148 -2.65 -17.97 16.75
C GLY A 148 -2.86 -18.24 15.25
N TYR A 149 -3.79 -17.56 14.58
CA TYR A 149 -3.93 -17.68 13.12
C TYR A 149 -2.81 -16.91 12.40
N HIS A 150 -2.28 -17.48 11.33
CA HIS A 150 -1.32 -16.77 10.46
C HIS A 150 -2.03 -15.72 9.62
N ILE A 151 -1.40 -14.58 9.36
CA ILE A 151 -2.09 -13.43 8.79
C ILE A 151 -1.29 -12.78 7.66
N LEU A 152 -1.94 -12.60 6.52
CA LEU A 152 -1.56 -11.64 5.49
C LEU A 152 -2.56 -10.49 5.55
N CYS A 153 -2.10 -9.27 5.80
CA CYS A 153 -2.96 -8.09 5.87
C CYS A 153 -2.58 -7.08 4.80
N GLU A 154 -3.57 -6.48 4.14
CA GLU A 154 -3.35 -5.36 3.22
C GLU A 154 -2.65 -4.18 3.89
N LYS A 155 -2.01 -3.35 3.08
CA LYS A 155 -1.39 -2.11 3.53
C LYS A 155 -2.42 -0.96 3.49
N PRO A 156 -2.33 0.05 4.38
CA PRO A 156 -1.31 0.23 5.44
C PRO A 156 -1.54 -0.72 6.63
N MET A 157 -0.56 -0.87 7.52
CA MET A 157 -0.71 -1.67 8.75
C MET A 157 -1.91 -1.20 9.58
N ALA A 158 -2.00 0.09 9.88
CA ALA A 158 -3.18 0.73 10.47
C ALA A 158 -3.23 2.22 10.09
N THR A 159 -4.29 2.90 10.50
CA THR A 159 -4.50 4.33 10.21
C THR A 159 -3.92 5.26 11.27
N THR A 160 -3.54 4.71 12.42
CA THR A 160 -2.90 5.43 13.54
C THR A 160 -1.61 4.73 13.98
N PRO A 161 -0.61 5.48 14.47
CA PRO A 161 0.65 4.87 14.91
C PRO A 161 0.46 3.98 16.15
N GLU A 162 -0.51 4.29 17.03
CA GLU A 162 -0.83 3.48 18.20
C GLU A 162 -1.40 2.12 17.82
N GLU A 163 -2.26 2.05 16.80
CA GLU A 163 -2.77 0.78 16.28
C GLU A 163 -1.69 -0.03 15.57
N CYS A 164 -0.77 0.61 14.84
CA CYS A 164 0.39 -0.08 14.27
C CYS A 164 1.23 -0.74 15.38
N ILE A 165 1.52 -0.03 16.47
CA ILE A 165 2.26 -0.58 17.61
C ILE A 165 1.49 -1.74 18.25
N ARG A 166 0.18 -1.56 18.53
CA ARG A 166 -0.66 -2.63 19.12
C ARG A 166 -0.70 -3.88 18.26
N MET A 167 -0.82 -3.72 16.94
CA MET A 167 -0.79 -4.84 16.01
C MET A 167 0.58 -5.53 16.02
N ALA A 168 1.67 -4.76 16.00
CA ALA A 168 3.03 -5.30 16.01
C ALA A 168 3.33 -6.10 17.30
N ASP A 169 3.01 -5.51 18.45
CA ASP A 169 3.19 -6.14 19.76
C ASP A 169 2.38 -7.45 19.85
N GLU A 170 1.14 -7.45 19.34
CA GLU A 170 0.28 -8.63 19.38
C GLU A 170 0.75 -9.76 18.47
N VAL A 171 1.18 -9.46 17.24
CA VAL A 171 1.67 -10.52 16.32
C VAL A 171 3.01 -11.08 16.78
N GLU A 172 3.87 -10.25 17.38
CA GLU A 172 5.13 -10.69 18.00
C GLU A 172 4.85 -11.60 19.20
N ARG A 173 3.95 -11.18 20.10
CA ARG A 173 3.50 -11.98 21.25
C ARG A 173 2.90 -13.33 20.83
N SER A 174 2.14 -13.35 19.75
CA SER A 174 1.46 -14.54 19.27
C SER A 174 2.34 -15.48 18.44
N GLY A 175 3.52 -15.03 17.99
CA GLY A 175 4.48 -15.87 17.24
C GLY A 175 3.94 -16.42 15.92
N VAL A 176 2.95 -15.75 15.34
CA VAL A 176 2.31 -16.14 14.08
C VAL A 176 3.12 -15.67 12.88
N VAL A 177 3.05 -16.39 11.76
CA VAL A 177 3.48 -15.83 10.46
C VAL A 177 2.60 -14.62 10.16
N PHE A 178 3.21 -13.45 10.10
CA PHE A 178 2.54 -12.18 9.80
C PHE A 178 3.23 -11.50 8.61
N LYS A 179 2.44 -11.03 7.63
CA LYS A 179 2.93 -10.20 6.53
C LYS A 179 1.97 -9.05 6.27
N ILE A 180 2.50 -7.84 6.09
CA ILE A 180 1.78 -6.74 5.45
C ILE A 180 2.02 -6.82 3.94
N ALA A 181 1.00 -6.49 3.15
CA ALA A 181 1.04 -6.48 1.69
C ALA A 181 1.87 -5.32 1.10
N HIS A 182 3.14 -5.21 1.50
CA HIS A 182 4.14 -4.37 0.84
C HIS A 182 4.56 -4.99 -0.50
N VAL A 183 3.61 -5.05 -1.43
CA VAL A 183 3.75 -5.72 -2.74
C VAL A 183 4.99 -5.28 -3.51
N LEU A 184 5.45 -4.04 -3.31
CA LEU A 184 6.65 -3.52 -3.96
C LEU A 184 7.92 -4.26 -3.56
N ARG A 185 8.01 -4.86 -2.36
CA ARG A 185 9.16 -5.72 -1.98
C ARG A 185 9.22 -7.03 -2.77
N TYR A 186 8.08 -7.43 -3.32
CA TYR A 186 7.88 -8.73 -3.95
C TYR A 186 7.84 -8.66 -5.47
N SER A 187 7.88 -7.46 -6.06
CA SER A 187 7.97 -7.32 -7.50
C SER A 187 9.35 -7.72 -8.00
N LYS A 188 9.42 -8.47 -9.11
CA LYS A 188 10.72 -8.82 -9.73
C LYS A 188 11.55 -7.59 -10.07
N TYR A 189 10.88 -6.50 -10.46
CA TYR A 189 11.53 -5.22 -10.73
C TYR A 189 12.28 -4.69 -9.50
N ASN A 190 11.62 -4.59 -8.34
CA ASN A 190 12.27 -4.04 -7.15
C ASN A 190 13.22 -5.03 -6.49
N GLN A 191 13.00 -6.34 -6.63
CA GLN A 191 13.98 -7.36 -6.23
C GLN A 191 15.28 -7.20 -7.02
N ALA A 192 15.21 -7.02 -8.34
CA ALA A 192 16.38 -6.76 -9.16
C ALA A 192 17.08 -5.43 -8.80
N LEU A 193 16.32 -4.36 -8.49
CA LEU A 193 16.91 -3.12 -7.97
C LEU A 193 17.63 -3.34 -6.64
N ARG A 194 17.03 -4.11 -5.74
CA ARG A 194 17.62 -4.48 -4.45
C ARG A 194 18.91 -5.26 -4.65
N GLU A 195 18.93 -6.25 -5.55
CA GLU A 195 20.11 -7.03 -5.93
C GLU A 195 21.28 -6.14 -6.39
N VAL A 196 21.01 -5.17 -7.26
CA VAL A 196 22.03 -4.19 -7.72
C VAL A 196 22.58 -3.36 -6.56
N VAL A 197 21.72 -2.95 -5.62
CA VAL A 197 22.16 -2.18 -4.44
C VAL A 197 23.00 -3.04 -3.49
N ILE A 198 22.57 -4.26 -3.19
CA ILE A 198 23.25 -5.14 -2.21
C ILE A 198 24.52 -5.78 -2.77
N SER A 199 24.65 -5.96 -4.10
CA SER A 199 25.86 -6.55 -4.69
C SER A 199 27.10 -5.69 -4.43
N GLY A 200 26.91 -4.37 -4.30
CA GLY A 200 28.00 -3.42 -4.09
C GLY A 200 28.86 -3.19 -5.35
N ASP A 201 28.50 -3.79 -6.48
CA ASP A 201 29.27 -3.67 -7.73
C ASP A 201 29.36 -2.22 -8.19
N LEU A 202 28.27 -1.46 -8.08
CA LEU A 202 28.23 -0.02 -8.40
C LEU A 202 28.69 0.87 -7.23
N GLY A 203 29.31 0.30 -6.20
CA GLY A 203 29.78 1.00 -5.02
C GLY A 203 28.71 1.14 -3.93
N LYS A 204 28.90 2.08 -3.01
CA LYS A 204 27.98 2.29 -1.89
C LYS A 204 26.79 3.12 -2.34
N LEU A 205 25.59 2.77 -1.89
CA LEU A 205 24.39 3.59 -2.06
C LEU A 205 24.59 4.96 -1.38
N VAL A 206 24.30 6.05 -2.09
CA VAL A 206 24.43 7.44 -1.59
C VAL A 206 23.08 8.13 -1.52
N ASN A 207 22.29 8.01 -2.58
CA ASN A 207 21.01 8.71 -2.69
C ASN A 207 19.99 7.95 -3.54
N ILE A 208 18.69 8.06 -3.19
CA ILE A 208 17.58 7.64 -4.06
C ILE A 208 16.62 8.81 -4.31
N VAL A 209 16.25 9.02 -5.58
CA VAL A 209 15.13 9.88 -5.98
C VAL A 209 14.00 8.99 -6.50
N HIS A 210 12.85 9.03 -5.84
CA HIS A 210 11.71 8.19 -6.17
C HIS A 210 10.44 9.02 -6.36
N VAL A 211 9.66 8.71 -7.39
CA VAL A 211 8.39 9.38 -7.69
C VAL A 211 7.30 8.33 -7.81
N GLU A 212 6.20 8.50 -7.07
CA GLU A 212 4.93 7.83 -7.31
C GLU A 212 4.00 8.76 -8.11
N PRO A 213 3.92 8.58 -9.43
CA PRO A 213 2.94 9.25 -10.26
C PRO A 213 1.56 8.59 -10.10
N VAL A 214 0.80 8.95 -9.06
CA VAL A 214 -0.53 8.36 -8.78
C VAL A 214 -1.44 8.46 -10.00
N GLY A 215 -1.41 9.61 -10.67
CA GLY A 215 -2.10 9.86 -11.93
C GLY A 215 -3.47 10.51 -11.79
N HIS A 216 -3.79 11.41 -12.73
CA HIS A 216 -4.83 12.43 -12.53
C HIS A 216 -6.23 11.85 -12.27
N TYR A 217 -6.68 10.90 -13.10
CA TYR A 217 -7.99 10.29 -12.92
C TYR A 217 -8.00 9.23 -11.81
N HIS A 218 -6.86 8.55 -11.58
CA HIS A 218 -6.73 7.60 -10.48
C HIS A 218 -6.83 8.33 -9.14
N PHE A 219 -6.18 9.49 -9.01
CA PHE A 219 -6.28 10.31 -7.81
C PHE A 219 -7.71 10.81 -7.59
N ALA A 220 -8.35 11.33 -8.64
CA ALA A 220 -9.75 11.73 -8.60
C ALA A 220 -10.71 10.58 -8.22
N HIS A 221 -10.42 9.37 -8.69
CA HIS A 221 -11.17 8.17 -8.33
C HIS A 221 -10.99 7.81 -6.86
N SER A 222 -9.76 7.52 -6.42
CA SER A 222 -9.49 6.90 -5.12
C SER A 222 -9.51 7.91 -3.96
N TYR A 223 -8.89 9.07 -4.15
CA TYR A 223 -8.55 10.02 -3.09
C TYR A 223 -9.40 11.28 -3.11
N VAL A 224 -10.29 11.46 -4.10
CA VAL A 224 -11.23 12.58 -4.11
C VAL A 224 -12.66 12.10 -3.95
N ARG A 225 -13.11 11.13 -4.76
CA ARG A 225 -14.46 10.56 -4.67
C ARG A 225 -14.54 9.30 -3.80
N GLY A 226 -13.48 8.49 -3.85
CA GLY A 226 -13.44 7.16 -3.25
C GLY A 226 -13.18 7.16 -1.76
N ASN A 227 -12.88 5.96 -1.26
CA ASN A 227 -12.81 5.64 0.17
C ASN A 227 -11.74 6.41 0.94
N TRP A 228 -10.75 6.97 0.24
CA TRP A 228 -9.59 7.64 0.87
C TRP A 228 -9.63 9.16 0.76
N ASN A 229 -10.81 9.74 0.57
CA ASN A 229 -10.96 11.19 0.41
C ASN A 229 -10.97 11.99 1.72
N ARG A 230 -11.12 11.33 2.87
CA ARG A 230 -11.24 12.01 4.15
C ARG A 230 -10.36 11.36 5.20
N GLU A 231 -9.42 12.13 5.76
CA GLU A 231 -8.49 11.64 6.78
C GLU A 231 -9.23 11.02 7.97
N ALA A 232 -10.32 11.63 8.42
CA ALA A 232 -11.11 11.14 9.56
C ALA A 232 -11.84 9.80 9.30
N LYS A 233 -11.95 9.35 8.04
CA LYS A 233 -12.55 8.06 7.66
C LYS A 233 -11.51 7.02 7.22
N SER A 234 -10.34 7.48 6.80
CA SER A 234 -9.23 6.66 6.32
C SER A 234 -7.92 7.12 6.97
N SER A 235 -7.08 7.84 6.22
CA SER A 235 -5.83 8.46 6.67
C SER A 235 -5.37 9.46 5.60
N PHE A 236 -4.27 10.18 5.85
CA PHE A 236 -3.66 11.10 4.89
C PHE A 236 -3.13 10.35 3.66
N SER A 237 -3.04 11.03 2.50
CA SER A 237 -2.73 10.39 1.21
C SER A 237 -1.42 9.60 1.20
N LEU A 238 -0.37 10.10 1.87
CA LEU A 238 0.92 9.39 1.92
C LEU A 238 0.78 8.01 2.57
N MET A 239 -0.04 7.86 3.62
CA MET A 239 -0.28 6.57 4.27
C MET A 239 -1.09 5.62 3.39
N THR A 240 -2.18 6.10 2.83
CA THR A 240 -3.15 5.25 2.10
C THR A 240 -2.64 4.86 0.71
N LYS A 241 -1.83 5.71 0.08
CA LYS A 241 -1.27 5.47 -1.26
C LYS A 241 0.16 4.98 -1.24
N SER A 242 1.02 5.63 -0.47
CA SER A 242 2.48 5.57 -0.64
C SER A 242 3.24 5.09 0.60
N CYS A 243 2.56 4.47 1.56
CA CYS A 243 3.23 3.78 2.67
C CYS A 243 4.19 2.71 2.17
N HIS A 244 3.80 1.99 1.10
CA HIS A 244 4.67 0.98 0.49
C HIS A 244 5.86 1.57 -0.30
N ASP A 245 5.81 2.85 -0.70
CA ASP A 245 6.92 3.52 -1.38
C ASP A 245 7.98 3.95 -0.35
N ILE A 246 7.55 4.52 0.77
CA ILE A 246 8.42 4.82 1.91
C ILE A 246 9.02 3.53 2.48
N ASP A 247 8.23 2.47 2.56
CA ASP A 247 8.68 1.13 2.91
C ASP A 247 9.72 0.58 1.94
N LEU A 248 9.50 0.69 0.63
CA LEU A 248 10.48 0.28 -0.39
C LEU A 248 11.80 1.04 -0.23
N LEU A 249 11.77 2.34 0.06
CA LEU A 249 12.98 3.10 0.34
C LEU A 249 13.69 2.57 1.58
N CYS A 250 12.98 2.38 2.70
CA CYS A 250 13.56 1.78 3.91
C CYS A 250 14.18 0.40 3.62
N HIS A 251 13.52 -0.39 2.77
CA HIS A 251 13.97 -1.71 2.36
C HIS A 251 15.26 -1.66 1.52
N LEU A 252 15.36 -0.74 0.56
CA LEU A 252 16.55 -0.56 -0.29
C LEU A 252 17.76 -0.05 0.51
N PHE A 253 17.53 0.81 1.51
CA PHE A 253 18.59 1.33 2.37
C PHE A 253 19.00 0.38 3.52
N ALA A 254 18.23 -0.67 3.80
CA ALA A 254 18.53 -1.62 4.87
C ALA A 254 19.95 -2.20 4.72
N PRO A 255 20.75 -2.29 5.81
CA PRO A 255 20.33 -2.16 7.21
C PRO A 255 20.30 -0.71 7.75
N ALA A 256 20.60 0.32 6.94
CA ALA A 256 20.47 1.70 7.40
C ALA A 256 19.00 2.03 7.68
N THR A 257 18.75 2.77 8.76
CA THR A 257 17.40 3.09 9.23
C THR A 257 17.11 4.58 9.02
N PRO A 258 15.85 4.97 8.77
CA PRO A 258 15.52 6.38 8.66
C PRO A 258 15.68 7.08 10.01
N VAL A 259 16.28 8.28 10.02
CA VAL A 259 16.56 9.04 11.26
C VAL A 259 15.95 10.43 11.26
N ARG A 260 15.73 11.05 10.09
CA ARG A 260 15.26 12.43 10.01
C ARG A 260 14.44 12.69 8.75
N PHE A 261 13.38 13.49 8.91
CA PHE A 261 12.41 13.76 7.86
C PHE A 261 12.15 15.26 7.70
N SER A 262 12.00 15.70 6.44
CA SER A 262 11.35 16.97 6.09
C SER A 262 10.30 16.69 5.03
N SER A 263 9.11 17.26 5.13
CA SER A 263 8.05 17.02 4.15
C SER A 263 7.24 18.28 3.87
N PHE A 264 6.75 18.40 2.64
CA PHE A 264 5.92 19.50 2.17
C PHE A 264 4.83 18.94 1.25
N GLY A 265 3.63 19.50 1.33
CA GLY A 265 2.51 19.05 0.51
C GLY A 265 1.20 19.69 0.95
N SER A 266 0.27 19.83 0.02
CA SER A 266 -1.02 20.49 0.25
C SER A 266 -2.11 19.90 -0.64
N LEU A 267 -3.37 20.17 -0.29
CA LEU A 267 -4.49 20.03 -1.20
C LEU A 267 -4.58 21.32 -2.02
N ASN A 268 -4.11 21.28 -3.26
CA ASN A 268 -3.96 22.46 -4.11
C ASN A 268 -5.10 22.60 -5.13
N HIS A 269 -5.46 21.51 -5.81
CA HIS A 269 -6.35 21.57 -6.97
C HIS A 269 -7.77 21.06 -6.70
N PHE A 270 -7.96 20.00 -5.92
CA PHE A 270 -9.29 19.42 -5.70
C PHE A 270 -10.08 20.18 -4.63
N THR A 271 -10.26 21.48 -4.83
CA THR A 271 -10.95 22.42 -3.93
C THR A 271 -12.03 23.21 -4.67
N LYS A 272 -12.99 23.79 -3.93
CA LYS A 272 -14.09 24.56 -4.54
C LYS A 272 -13.62 25.76 -5.35
N SER A 273 -12.54 26.42 -4.95
CA SER A 273 -11.99 27.60 -5.65
C SER A 273 -11.44 27.27 -7.03
N GLU A 274 -11.06 26.02 -7.27
CA GLU A 274 -10.50 25.52 -8.52
C GLU A 274 -11.57 25.02 -9.50
N LYS A 275 -12.85 25.08 -9.10
CA LYS A 275 -13.96 24.68 -9.95
C LYS A 275 -14.04 25.60 -11.19
N PRO A 276 -14.04 25.04 -12.42
CA PRO A 276 -14.20 25.84 -13.62
C PRO A 276 -15.48 26.68 -13.59
N VAL A 277 -15.40 27.95 -13.97
CA VAL A 277 -16.55 28.87 -13.99
C VAL A 277 -17.67 28.33 -14.89
N GLU A 278 -17.29 27.70 -16.00
CA GLU A 278 -18.19 27.10 -16.98
C GLU A 278 -18.92 25.86 -16.43
N ALA A 279 -18.46 25.27 -15.33
CA ALA A 279 -19.19 24.22 -14.63
C ALA A 279 -20.39 24.78 -13.85
N GLY A 280 -20.45 26.10 -13.63
CA GLY A 280 -21.53 26.78 -12.94
C GLY A 280 -21.82 26.19 -11.55
N SER A 281 -23.09 26.10 -11.20
CA SER A 281 -23.56 25.53 -9.93
C SER A 281 -23.63 24.00 -9.93
N ALA A 282 -23.17 23.31 -10.98
CA ALA A 282 -23.30 21.86 -11.06
C ALA A 282 -22.52 21.16 -9.93
N VAL A 283 -23.21 20.38 -9.12
CA VAL A 283 -22.60 19.60 -8.02
C VAL A 283 -22.24 18.17 -8.43
N ARG A 284 -22.86 17.66 -9.50
CA ARG A 284 -22.60 16.34 -10.08
C ARG A 284 -22.11 16.47 -11.52
N CYS A 285 -21.32 15.49 -11.95
CA CYS A 285 -20.73 15.52 -13.29
C CYS A 285 -21.76 15.30 -14.41
N LEU A 286 -22.82 14.52 -14.17
CA LEU A 286 -23.83 14.22 -15.20
C LEU A 286 -24.62 15.47 -15.63
N ASP A 287 -24.82 16.43 -14.72
CA ASP A 287 -25.52 17.70 -14.96
C ASP A 287 -24.58 18.82 -15.43
N CYS A 288 -23.28 18.56 -15.50
CA CYS A 288 -22.27 19.59 -15.72
C CYS A 288 -22.07 19.89 -17.21
N ALA A 289 -22.17 21.17 -17.58
CA ALA A 289 -22.01 21.62 -18.97
C ALA A 289 -20.63 21.30 -19.56
N VAL A 290 -19.58 21.27 -18.74
CA VAL A 290 -18.19 20.96 -19.17
C VAL A 290 -17.80 19.49 -19.04
N GLN A 291 -18.72 18.58 -18.75
CA GLN A 291 -18.41 17.17 -18.53
C GLN A 291 -17.67 16.50 -19.70
N LYS A 292 -17.85 17.00 -20.92
CA LYS A 292 -17.21 16.46 -22.14
C LYS A 292 -15.74 16.83 -22.23
N THR A 293 -15.30 17.94 -21.64
CA THR A 293 -13.92 18.45 -21.75
C THR A 293 -13.15 18.35 -20.43
N CYS A 294 -13.83 18.33 -19.29
CA CYS A 294 -13.21 18.19 -17.96
C CYS A 294 -12.41 16.87 -17.84
N PRO A 295 -11.12 16.91 -17.43
CA PRO A 295 -10.28 15.72 -17.29
C PRO A 295 -10.74 14.80 -16.14
N TYR A 296 -11.52 15.33 -15.19
CA TYR A 296 -12.00 14.59 -14.02
C TYR A 296 -13.47 14.20 -14.12
N SER A 297 -14.11 14.39 -15.27
CA SER A 297 -15.53 14.09 -15.46
C SER A 297 -15.83 12.62 -15.15
N ALA A 298 -16.81 12.37 -14.28
CA ALA A 298 -17.22 11.02 -13.94
C ALA A 298 -17.71 10.24 -15.18
N SER A 299 -18.46 10.89 -16.08
CA SER A 299 -18.93 10.23 -17.31
C SER A 299 -17.75 9.78 -18.21
N ARG A 300 -16.67 10.55 -18.27
CA ARG A 300 -15.48 10.20 -19.05
C ARG A 300 -14.63 9.10 -18.41
N ILE A 301 -14.69 8.96 -17.09
CA ILE A 301 -13.94 7.94 -16.35
C ILE A 301 -14.71 6.61 -16.33
N TYR A 302 -16.02 6.65 -16.09
CA TYR A 302 -16.81 5.45 -15.77
C TYR A 302 -17.77 4.99 -16.89
N LEU A 303 -18.23 5.88 -17.79
CA LEU A 303 -19.14 5.52 -18.89
C LEU A 303 -18.40 5.23 -20.19
N THR A 304 -17.30 4.48 -20.12
CA THR A 304 -16.40 4.19 -21.24
C THR A 304 -16.68 2.85 -21.92
N GLY A 305 -17.51 2.00 -21.31
CA GLY A 305 -17.69 0.59 -21.71
C GLY A 305 -16.68 -0.37 -21.08
N ASN A 306 -15.68 0.14 -20.33
CA ASN A 306 -14.76 -0.68 -19.53
C ASN A 306 -15.50 -1.34 -18.35
N THR A 307 -15.27 -2.62 -18.13
CA THR A 307 -15.80 -3.38 -16.98
C THR A 307 -14.74 -3.67 -15.92
N GLY A 308 -13.47 -3.37 -16.18
CA GLY A 308 -12.37 -3.49 -15.23
C GLY A 308 -12.25 -2.27 -14.32
N TRP A 309 -11.12 -2.19 -13.60
CA TRP A 309 -10.79 -1.01 -12.81
C TRP A 309 -10.67 0.23 -13.73
N PRO A 310 -11.16 1.41 -13.33
CA PRO A 310 -11.76 1.75 -12.03
C PRO A 310 -13.26 1.45 -11.89
N VAL A 311 -13.94 1.01 -12.95
CA VAL A 311 -15.41 0.85 -12.98
C VAL A 311 -15.86 -0.29 -12.08
N SER A 312 -15.11 -1.40 -12.04
CA SER A 312 -15.40 -2.52 -11.12
C SER A 312 -15.23 -2.18 -9.63
N ALA A 313 -14.69 -1.01 -9.28
CA ALA A 313 -14.51 -0.62 -7.88
C ALA A 313 -15.72 0.13 -7.30
N ILE A 314 -16.64 0.60 -8.15
CA ILE A 314 -17.74 1.49 -7.72
C ILE A 314 -19.10 0.77 -7.63
N VAL A 315 -19.15 -0.52 -7.95
CA VAL A 315 -20.38 -1.32 -7.92
C VAL A 315 -20.15 -2.63 -7.14
N ASP A 316 -21.23 -3.21 -6.63
CA ASP A 316 -21.22 -4.56 -6.05
C ASP A 316 -21.46 -5.60 -7.16
N GLY A 317 -20.64 -6.65 -7.18
CA GLY A 317 -20.75 -7.76 -8.13
C GLY A 317 -20.42 -7.39 -9.58
N ALA A 318 -21.23 -7.92 -10.50
CA ALA A 318 -21.01 -7.74 -11.94
C ALA A 318 -21.25 -6.27 -12.37
N VAL A 319 -20.35 -5.75 -13.20
CA VAL A 319 -20.44 -4.38 -13.74
C VAL A 319 -21.49 -4.33 -14.84
N THR A 320 -22.59 -3.63 -14.56
CA THR A 320 -23.63 -3.31 -15.56
C THR A 320 -23.73 -1.80 -15.75
N ARG A 321 -24.15 -1.37 -16.94
CA ARG A 321 -24.34 0.05 -17.23
C ARG A 321 -25.29 0.71 -16.23
N ASP A 322 -26.39 0.05 -15.89
CA ASP A 322 -27.41 0.60 -14.99
C ASP A 322 -26.87 0.81 -13.58
N LYS A 323 -26.08 -0.14 -13.06
CA LYS A 323 -25.41 0.01 -11.75
C LYS A 323 -24.42 1.17 -11.75
N VAL A 324 -23.63 1.29 -12.83
CA VAL A 324 -22.67 2.39 -12.98
C VAL A 324 -23.40 3.73 -13.05
N VAL A 325 -24.43 3.85 -13.89
CA VAL A 325 -25.22 5.09 -14.00
C VAL A 325 -25.84 5.46 -12.66
N LYS A 326 -26.46 4.50 -11.97
CA LYS A 326 -27.04 4.72 -10.63
C LYS A 326 -25.99 5.22 -9.62
N GLU A 327 -24.79 4.64 -9.63
CA GLU A 327 -23.69 5.12 -8.78
C GLU A 327 -23.26 6.56 -9.14
N LEU A 328 -23.29 6.95 -10.41
CA LEU A 328 -23.02 8.33 -10.81
C LEU A 328 -24.18 9.28 -10.48
N GLU A 329 -25.41 8.81 -10.47
CA GLU A 329 -26.60 9.61 -10.11
C GLU A 329 -26.70 9.83 -8.60
N ASP A 330 -26.45 8.80 -7.80
CA ASP A 330 -26.73 8.81 -6.37
C ASP A 330 -25.46 8.82 -5.50
N GLY A 331 -24.44 8.07 -5.89
CA GLY A 331 -23.27 7.77 -5.06
C GLY A 331 -22.14 8.80 -5.14
N PRO A 332 -21.06 8.65 -4.35
CA PRO A 332 -19.96 9.60 -4.32
C PRO A 332 -19.20 9.70 -5.65
N TYR A 333 -19.21 8.65 -6.48
CA TYR A 333 -18.42 8.64 -7.71
C TYR A 333 -18.99 9.54 -8.82
N GLY A 334 -20.23 10.01 -8.68
CA GLY A 334 -20.84 11.00 -9.56
C GLY A 334 -20.57 12.46 -9.23
N LEU A 335 -20.07 12.75 -8.02
CA LEU A 335 -19.84 14.11 -7.56
C LEU A 335 -18.76 14.81 -8.39
N CYS A 336 -18.91 16.12 -8.54
CA CYS A 336 -17.84 16.97 -9.06
C CYS A 336 -16.65 16.90 -8.10
N VAL A 337 -15.43 16.68 -8.62
CA VAL A 337 -14.22 16.58 -7.78
C VAL A 337 -13.98 17.81 -6.91
N TYR A 338 -14.40 18.99 -7.37
CA TYR A 338 -14.28 20.26 -6.65
C TYR A 338 -15.38 20.49 -5.60
N GLU A 339 -16.46 19.70 -5.65
CA GLU A 339 -17.57 19.72 -4.67
C GLU A 339 -17.51 18.52 -3.72
N SER A 340 -16.60 17.59 -3.98
CA SER A 340 -16.34 16.42 -3.13
C SER A 340 -15.82 16.89 -1.76
N PRO A 341 -16.14 16.18 -0.65
CA PRO A 341 -15.69 16.57 0.68
C PRO A 341 -14.22 16.18 0.94
N ASN A 342 -13.38 16.20 -0.10
CA ASN A 342 -11.98 15.79 -0.03
C ASN A 342 -11.16 16.72 0.88
N ASP A 343 -10.36 16.15 1.79
CA ASP A 343 -9.44 16.89 2.65
C ASP A 343 -7.98 16.41 2.58
N VAL A 344 -7.67 15.41 1.73
CA VAL A 344 -6.32 14.86 1.61
C VAL A 344 -5.47 15.58 0.55
N CYS A 345 -4.15 15.62 0.75
CA CYS A 345 -3.21 16.33 -0.13
C CYS A 345 -3.06 15.67 -1.50
N ASP A 346 -2.98 16.46 -2.57
CA ASP A 346 -2.85 15.96 -3.96
C ASP A 346 -1.40 15.80 -4.43
N HIS A 347 -0.46 16.33 -3.65
CA HIS A 347 0.97 16.11 -3.80
C HIS A 347 1.68 16.21 -2.45
N GLN A 348 2.75 15.43 -2.30
CA GLN A 348 3.63 15.49 -1.14
C GLN A 348 5.05 15.10 -1.52
N VAL A 349 6.01 15.91 -1.09
CA VAL A 349 7.44 15.65 -1.17
C VAL A 349 7.94 15.27 0.21
N VAL A 350 8.80 14.26 0.30
CA VAL A 350 9.41 13.78 1.54
C VAL A 350 10.90 13.64 1.29
N ASN A 351 11.74 14.26 2.14
CA ASN A 351 13.16 13.95 2.22
C ASN A 351 13.45 13.17 3.48
N ILE A 352 14.31 12.17 3.37
CA ILE A 352 14.68 11.24 4.41
C ILE A 352 16.20 11.20 4.50
N GLU A 353 16.74 11.32 5.71
CA GLU A 353 18.13 10.96 6.02
C GLU A 353 18.16 9.63 6.77
N PHE A 354 19.13 8.79 6.43
CA PHE A 354 19.34 7.49 7.06
C PHE A 354 20.53 7.51 8.02
N SER A 355 20.60 6.51 8.90
CA SER A 355 21.57 6.43 10.01
C SER A 355 23.05 6.42 9.59
N ASN A 356 23.34 6.15 8.32
CA ASN A 356 24.68 6.20 7.73
C ASN A 356 24.97 7.50 6.94
N GLY A 357 24.09 8.51 7.03
CA GLY A 357 24.22 9.79 6.33
C GLY A 357 23.75 9.79 4.86
N THR A 358 23.26 8.66 4.36
CA THR A 358 22.65 8.59 3.02
C THR A 358 21.25 9.18 3.00
N THR A 359 20.74 9.52 1.81
CA THR A 359 19.50 10.30 1.69
C THR A 359 18.53 9.73 0.66
N ALA A 360 17.24 10.00 0.85
CA ALA A 360 16.25 9.77 -0.18
C ALA A 360 15.33 10.99 -0.32
N SER A 361 14.85 11.21 -1.54
CA SER A 361 13.73 12.12 -1.80
C SER A 361 12.61 11.35 -2.50
N PHE A 362 11.40 11.48 -1.98
CA PHE A 362 10.19 10.88 -2.50
C PHE A 362 9.19 11.95 -2.91
N THR A 363 8.49 11.74 -4.03
CA THR A 363 7.38 12.60 -4.46
C THR A 363 6.16 11.76 -4.83
N MET A 364 5.05 11.95 -4.12
CA MET A 364 3.73 11.49 -4.53
C MET A 364 3.00 12.62 -5.25
N VAL A 365 2.45 12.37 -6.44
CA VAL A 365 1.79 13.42 -7.24
C VAL A 365 0.59 12.92 -8.02
N ALA A 366 -0.52 13.65 -7.94
CA ALA A 366 -1.74 13.38 -8.71
C ALA A 366 -1.61 13.72 -10.20
N PHE A 367 -0.93 14.83 -10.53
CA PHE A 367 -1.04 15.47 -11.85
C PHE A 367 -0.12 14.88 -12.93
N THR A 368 -0.44 13.67 -13.37
CA THR A 368 0.35 12.93 -14.37
C THR A 368 -0.50 11.92 -15.15
N LYS A 369 0.02 11.48 -16.30
CA LYS A 369 -0.54 10.38 -17.12
C LYS A 369 0.14 9.03 -16.87
N LEU A 370 1.29 9.02 -16.20
CA LEU A 370 2.13 7.84 -15.94
C LEU A 370 1.60 7.05 -14.73
N ILE A 371 0.36 6.58 -14.81
CA ILE A 371 -0.39 6.09 -13.64
C ILE A 371 0.32 4.91 -12.97
N CYS A 372 0.83 5.15 -11.76
CA CYS A 372 1.60 4.20 -10.96
C CYS A 372 2.89 3.67 -11.63
N GLU A 373 3.35 4.31 -12.72
CA GLU A 373 4.63 4.02 -13.38
C GLU A 373 5.75 4.75 -12.62
N ARG A 374 6.15 4.20 -11.47
CA ARG A 374 7.13 4.85 -10.59
C ARG A 374 8.45 5.09 -11.30
N GLN A 375 9.04 6.23 -11.00
CA GLN A 375 10.35 6.61 -11.52
C GLN A 375 11.35 6.55 -10.37
N THR A 376 12.44 5.81 -10.57
CA THR A 376 13.47 5.62 -9.54
C THR A 376 14.83 5.91 -10.11
N ARG A 377 15.59 6.77 -9.42
CA ARG A 377 17.01 6.99 -9.65
C ARG A 377 17.78 6.60 -8.41
N ILE A 378 18.78 5.74 -8.56
CA ILE A 378 19.65 5.29 -7.48
C ILE A 378 21.05 5.76 -7.80
N HIS A 379 21.65 6.53 -6.90
CA HIS A 379 22.99 7.07 -7.05
C HIS A 379 23.93 6.32 -6.12
N LEU A 380 24.94 5.68 -6.69
CA LEU A 380 25.96 4.93 -5.98
C LEU A 380 27.34 5.55 -6.23
N THR A 381 28.33 5.27 -5.37
CA THR A 381 29.65 5.90 -5.45
C THR A 381 30.40 5.63 -6.76
N HIS A 382 30.05 4.57 -7.48
CA HIS A 382 30.70 4.17 -8.73
C HIS A 382 29.71 3.81 -9.84
N GLY A 383 28.46 4.21 -9.72
CA GLY A 383 27.47 3.98 -10.75
C GLY A 383 26.11 4.58 -10.44
N GLU A 384 25.19 4.42 -11.38
CA GLU A 384 23.81 4.87 -11.22
C GLU A 384 22.82 3.85 -11.76
N VAL A 385 21.59 3.94 -11.25
CA VAL A 385 20.43 3.22 -11.77
C VAL A 385 19.35 4.23 -12.16
N ILE A 386 18.76 4.07 -13.34
CA ILE A 386 17.61 4.86 -13.79
C ILE A 386 16.52 3.90 -14.24
N GLY A 387 15.35 3.94 -13.63
CA GLY A 387 14.25 3.03 -13.95
C GLY A 387 12.85 3.63 -13.88
N ASP A 388 11.92 2.93 -14.52
CA ASP A 388 10.54 3.37 -14.81
C ASP A 388 9.46 2.38 -14.36
N SER A 389 9.78 1.49 -13.41
CA SER A 389 8.93 0.37 -12.92
C SER A 389 8.72 -0.79 -13.89
N ASN A 390 9.24 -0.70 -15.11
CA ASN A 390 9.19 -1.78 -16.09
C ASN A 390 10.60 -2.21 -16.52
N MET A 391 11.49 -1.25 -16.75
CA MET A 391 12.90 -1.48 -17.04
C MET A 391 13.78 -0.51 -16.25
N PHE A 392 15.05 -0.86 -16.13
CA PHE A 392 16.04 0.06 -15.60
C PHE A 392 17.38 -0.10 -16.32
N THR A 393 18.20 0.94 -16.28
CA THR A 393 19.59 0.89 -16.73
C THR A 393 20.53 0.99 -15.55
N THR A 394 21.64 0.27 -15.59
CA THR A 394 22.77 0.41 -14.67
C THR A 394 23.98 0.94 -15.42
N THR A 395 24.59 2.01 -14.96
CA THR A 395 25.82 2.57 -15.55
C THR A 395 26.95 2.47 -14.55
N ASN A 396 28.07 1.86 -14.94
CA ASN A 396 29.27 1.73 -14.12
C ASN A 396 30.28 2.81 -14.49
N PHE A 397 30.60 3.72 -13.58
CA PHE A 397 31.48 4.88 -13.85
C PHE A 397 32.95 4.49 -14.03
N ARG A 398 33.36 3.28 -13.62
CA ARG A 398 34.74 2.81 -13.77
C ARG A 398 34.99 2.24 -15.16
N THR A 399 33.99 1.65 -15.78
CA THR A 399 34.07 1.06 -17.14
C THR A 399 33.37 1.90 -18.21
N ASN A 400 32.53 2.85 -17.79
CA ASN A 400 31.57 3.59 -18.64
C ASN A 400 30.56 2.69 -19.37
N GLU A 401 30.40 1.44 -18.94
CA GLU A 401 29.43 0.52 -19.53
C GLU A 401 28.04 0.76 -18.94
N THR A 402 27.04 0.75 -19.81
CA THR A 402 25.63 0.82 -19.44
C THR A 402 24.92 -0.46 -19.86
N GLN A 403 24.26 -1.11 -18.92
CA GLN A 403 23.45 -2.31 -19.15
C GLN A 403 21.98 -1.98 -18.96
N ARG A 404 21.12 -2.59 -19.78
CA ARG A 404 19.66 -2.47 -19.68
C ARG A 404 19.08 -3.75 -19.12
N HIS A 405 18.23 -3.61 -18.11
CA HIS A 405 17.56 -4.69 -17.41
C HIS A 405 16.06 -4.60 -17.67
N ARG A 406 15.44 -5.74 -17.97
CA ARG A 406 13.98 -5.86 -18.07
C ARG A 406 13.52 -7.10 -17.29
N PRO A 407 13.34 -6.98 -15.98
CA PRO A 407 12.75 -8.05 -15.16
C PRO A 407 11.38 -8.45 -15.72
N SER A 408 11.00 -9.73 -15.58
CA SER A 408 9.73 -10.20 -16.14
C SER A 408 8.54 -9.40 -15.57
N PHE A 409 7.64 -8.98 -16.45
CA PHE A 409 6.49 -8.15 -16.10
C PHE A 409 5.20 -8.94 -16.31
N MET A 410 4.37 -9.05 -15.28
CA MET A 410 3.04 -9.66 -15.42
C MET A 410 1.87 -8.69 -15.14
N ASP A 411 2.01 -7.62 -14.34
CA ASP A 411 0.91 -6.68 -14.05
C ASP A 411 1.33 -5.29 -13.53
N ALA A 412 0.35 -4.39 -13.30
CA ALA A 412 0.55 -3.01 -12.83
C ALA A 412 1.14 -2.85 -11.42
N HIS A 413 1.33 -3.94 -10.66
CA HIS A 413 2.09 -3.95 -9.40
C HIS A 413 3.36 -4.80 -9.55
N GLY A 414 3.75 -5.09 -10.79
CA GLY A 414 4.86 -5.94 -11.18
C GLY A 414 4.85 -7.22 -10.37
N ASP A 415 3.94 -8.16 -10.61
CA ASP A 415 3.83 -9.48 -9.96
C ASP A 415 3.85 -9.53 -8.41
N GLY A 416 3.94 -8.39 -7.73
CA GLY A 416 4.20 -8.29 -6.30
C GLY A 416 3.00 -8.69 -5.44
N ASP A 417 1.78 -8.50 -5.94
CA ASP A 417 0.58 -9.07 -5.32
C ASP A 417 0.65 -10.61 -5.26
N MET A 418 1.09 -11.25 -6.35
CA MET A 418 1.25 -12.70 -6.41
C MET A 418 2.49 -13.15 -5.63
N GLY A 419 3.55 -12.34 -5.62
CA GLY A 419 4.75 -12.59 -4.84
C GLY A 419 4.49 -12.60 -3.33
N VAL A 420 3.71 -11.64 -2.81
CA VAL A 420 3.43 -11.56 -1.36
C VAL A 420 2.55 -12.71 -0.87
N ILE A 421 1.47 -13.06 -1.57
CA ILE A 421 0.60 -14.18 -1.18
C ILE A 421 1.33 -15.51 -1.30
N ARG A 422 2.16 -15.69 -2.33
CA ARG A 422 3.00 -16.88 -2.50
C ARG A 422 3.96 -17.04 -1.34
N GLU A 423 4.66 -15.97 -0.98
CA GLU A 423 5.60 -15.96 0.13
C GLU A 423 4.88 -16.19 1.47
N PHE A 424 3.67 -15.65 1.65
CA PHE A 424 2.82 -15.96 2.81
C PHE A 424 2.46 -17.44 2.88
N VAL A 425 1.92 -18.01 1.80
CA VAL A 425 1.57 -19.43 1.72
C VAL A 425 2.79 -20.32 1.95
N ARG A 426 3.95 -19.96 1.40
CA ARG A 426 5.22 -20.68 1.63
C ARG A 426 5.60 -20.69 3.11
N SER A 427 5.63 -19.51 3.75
CA SER A 427 5.93 -19.38 5.18
C SER A 427 4.98 -20.20 6.05
N VAL A 428 3.68 -20.14 5.78
CA VAL A 428 2.66 -20.91 6.53
C VAL A 428 2.83 -22.41 6.31
N SER A 429 2.94 -22.84 5.06
CA SER A 429 3.13 -24.26 4.71
C SER A 429 4.36 -24.86 5.40
N HIS A 430 5.46 -24.11 5.45
CA HIS A 430 6.67 -24.53 6.15
C HIS A 430 6.49 -24.61 7.67
N ARG A 431 5.79 -23.63 8.27
CA ARG A 431 5.41 -23.64 9.69
C ARG A 431 4.57 -24.87 10.05
N LEU A 432 3.60 -25.22 9.20
CA LEU A 432 2.76 -26.42 9.37
C LEU A 432 3.59 -27.71 9.29
N ALA A 433 4.56 -27.78 8.36
CA ALA A 433 5.45 -28.94 8.25
C ALA A 433 6.35 -29.12 9.49
N LYS A 434 6.88 -28.02 10.04
CA LYS A 434 7.69 -28.04 11.27
C LYS A 434 6.87 -28.39 12.52
N GLY A 435 5.63 -27.90 12.61
CA GLY A 435 4.70 -28.20 13.72
C GLY A 435 4.39 -29.69 13.89
N ASN A 436 4.52 -30.48 12.82
CA ASN A 436 4.33 -31.93 12.86
C ASN A 436 5.57 -32.73 13.35
N ASN A 437 6.73 -32.08 13.56
CA ASN A 437 8.02 -32.74 13.85
C ASN A 437 8.71 -32.29 15.17
N GLN A 438 7.99 -31.69 16.14
CA GLN A 438 8.43 -31.30 17.51
C GLN A 438 9.93 -30.96 17.75
N THR A 439 10.22 -29.69 18.09
CA THR A 439 10.88 -29.22 19.34
C THR A 439 11.19 -27.73 19.20
N SER A 440 10.96 -27.00 20.29
CA SER A 440 10.87 -25.53 20.40
C SER A 440 12.20 -24.78 20.32
N GLU A 441 13.25 -25.31 19.69
CA GLU A 441 14.60 -24.73 19.81
C GLU A 441 15.14 -24.00 18.57
N ASN A 442 14.41 -23.91 17.46
CA ASN A 442 14.88 -23.17 16.27
C ASN A 442 13.76 -22.40 15.53
N VAL A 443 12.97 -21.63 16.27
CA VAL A 443 11.87 -20.82 15.69
C VAL A 443 12.36 -19.54 14.99
N ASP A 444 13.65 -19.19 15.13
CA ASP A 444 14.22 -17.93 14.63
C ASP A 444 15.09 -18.07 13.37
N SER A 445 14.88 -19.07 12.52
CA SER A 445 15.48 -19.00 11.19
C SER A 445 14.75 -17.90 10.41
N ALA A 446 15.46 -16.83 10.06
CA ALA A 446 15.03 -15.76 9.16
C ALA A 446 14.36 -16.26 7.85
N ASP A 447 14.54 -17.55 7.52
CA ASP A 447 13.93 -18.26 6.40
C ASP A 447 12.40 -18.50 6.52
N ASP A 448 11.83 -18.47 7.75
CA ASP A 448 10.40 -18.76 7.99
C ASP A 448 9.51 -17.50 7.95
N VAL A 449 10.05 -16.34 8.32
CA VAL A 449 9.27 -15.12 8.60
C VAL A 449 9.84 -13.94 7.82
N GLY A 450 9.82 -14.01 6.49
CA GLY A 450 10.09 -12.88 5.58
C GLY A 450 10.89 -11.71 6.18
N TYR A 451 10.22 -10.57 6.40
CA TYR A 451 10.79 -9.42 7.11
C TYR A 451 10.22 -9.34 8.54
N PRO A 452 11.02 -8.99 9.55
CA PRO A 452 10.54 -8.91 10.93
C PRO A 452 9.47 -7.82 11.05
N VAL A 453 8.46 -8.04 11.90
CA VAL A 453 7.38 -7.08 12.11
C VAL A 453 7.89 -5.72 12.58
N SER A 454 9.01 -5.69 13.30
CA SER A 454 9.67 -4.44 13.72
C SER A 454 10.14 -3.58 12.54
N GLU A 455 10.53 -4.19 11.42
CA GLU A 455 10.89 -3.45 10.20
C GLU A 455 9.64 -2.85 9.54
N VAL A 456 8.55 -3.62 9.47
CA VAL A 456 7.25 -3.17 8.95
C VAL A 456 6.67 -2.05 9.81
N LEU A 457 6.74 -2.18 11.14
CA LEU A 457 6.33 -1.12 12.06
C LEU A 457 7.15 0.14 11.84
N ARG A 458 8.48 0.02 11.74
CA ARG A 458 9.39 1.15 11.53
C ARG A 458 9.07 1.89 10.23
N SER A 459 8.83 1.18 9.13
CA SER A 459 8.48 1.83 7.85
C SER A 459 7.14 2.53 7.90
N HIS A 460 6.14 2.02 8.62
CA HIS A 460 4.87 2.74 8.82
C HIS A 460 5.03 3.96 9.74
N LEU A 461 5.76 3.84 10.84
CA LEU A 461 6.08 4.99 11.70
C LEU A 461 6.85 6.07 10.93
N ALA A 462 7.68 5.69 9.96
CA ALA A 462 8.40 6.63 9.10
C ALA A 462 7.44 7.47 8.24
N VAL A 463 6.35 6.85 7.76
CA VAL A 463 5.30 7.56 7.02
C VAL A 463 4.57 8.58 7.91
N PHE A 464 4.24 8.22 9.15
CA PHE A 464 3.66 9.17 10.09
C PHE A 464 4.64 10.28 10.50
N CYS A 465 5.92 9.96 10.65
CA CYS A 465 6.97 10.94 10.93
C CYS A 465 7.11 11.96 9.79
N ALA A 466 7.08 11.49 8.54
CA ALA A 466 7.05 12.35 7.36
C ALA A 466 5.81 13.27 7.36
N GLU A 467 4.65 12.73 7.72
CA GLU A 467 3.42 13.52 7.79
C GLU A 467 3.45 14.55 8.93
N ARG A 468 4.04 14.22 10.07
CA ARG A 468 4.28 15.18 11.15
C ARG A 468 5.14 16.34 10.65
N ALA A 469 6.23 16.04 9.95
CA ALA A 469 7.10 17.06 9.35
C ALA A 469 6.34 17.99 8.39
N ARG A 470 5.41 17.44 7.58
CA ARG A 470 4.54 18.22 6.70
C ARG A 470 3.64 19.18 7.47
N ARG A 471 3.00 18.69 8.54
CA ARG A 471 2.02 19.45 9.32
C ARG A 471 2.66 20.53 10.18
N THR A 472 3.82 20.26 10.76
CA THR A 472 4.52 21.21 11.62
C THR A 472 5.39 22.19 10.82
N GLY A 473 5.72 21.86 9.56
CA GLY A 473 6.66 22.65 8.76
C GLY A 473 8.09 22.60 9.30
N THR A 474 8.43 21.55 10.05
CA THR A 474 9.73 21.38 10.70
C THR A 474 10.42 20.10 10.25
N VAL A 475 11.72 20.02 10.51
CA VAL A 475 12.43 18.75 10.46
C VAL A 475 12.06 17.92 11.69
N VAL A 476 11.73 16.64 11.50
CA VAL A 476 11.32 15.73 12.59
C VAL A 476 12.33 14.60 12.69
N LEU A 477 12.81 14.33 13.90
CA LEU A 477 13.68 13.20 14.21
C LEU A 477 12.83 11.96 14.49
N PHE A 478 13.19 10.84 13.86
CA PHE A 478 12.41 9.60 13.94
C PHE A 478 12.33 9.05 15.37
N GLU A 479 13.46 9.04 16.07
CA GLU A 479 13.55 8.53 17.45
C GLU A 479 12.70 9.36 18.43
N ASP A 480 12.70 10.68 18.27
CA ASP A 480 11.87 11.57 19.08
C ASP A 480 10.39 11.34 18.82
N TYR A 481 10.02 11.24 17.54
CA TYR A 481 8.65 10.93 17.14
C TYR A 481 8.16 9.60 17.72
N GLU A 482 8.94 8.52 17.54
CA GLU A 482 8.56 7.19 18.06
C GLU A 482 8.43 7.19 19.58
N ARG A 483 9.38 7.84 20.29
CA ARG A 483 9.36 7.94 21.74
C ARG A 483 8.11 8.68 22.24
N GLU A 484 7.73 9.78 21.58
CA GLU A 484 6.52 10.54 21.92
C GLU A 484 5.24 9.71 21.74
N VAL A 485 5.12 8.98 20.64
CA VAL A 485 3.96 8.08 20.40
C VAL A 485 3.85 7.06 21.52
N ARG A 486 4.95 6.37 21.85
CA ARG A 486 4.98 5.34 22.91
C ARG A 486 4.65 5.92 24.29
N GLN A 487 5.14 7.12 24.61
CA GLN A 487 4.81 7.82 25.86
C GLN A 487 3.33 8.24 25.93
N GLY A 488 2.76 8.69 24.80
CA GLY A 488 1.34 9.02 24.67
C GLY A 488 0.43 7.81 24.93
N MET A 489 0.83 6.63 24.44
CA MET A 489 0.15 5.37 24.73
C MET A 489 0.20 4.99 26.22
N ALA A 490 1.37 5.09 26.86
CA ALA A 490 1.54 4.76 28.28
C ALA A 490 0.71 5.68 29.20
N SER A 491 0.64 6.97 28.87
CA SER A 491 -0.12 7.97 29.63
C SER A 491 -1.64 7.72 29.50
N SER A 492 -2.10 7.36 28.31
CA SER A 492 -3.50 7.00 28.06
C SER A 492 -3.92 5.70 28.75
N ALA A 493 -3.01 4.74 28.89
CA ALA A 493 -3.23 3.50 29.63
C ALA A 493 -3.29 3.73 31.16
N CYS A 494 -2.59 4.73 31.69
CA CYS A 494 -2.59 5.08 33.11
C CYS A 494 -3.82 5.92 33.50
N GLY A 495 -4.29 6.81 32.62
CA GLY A 495 -5.47 7.64 32.82
C GLY A 495 -6.82 6.89 32.88
N ASN A 496 -6.88 5.65 32.35
CA ASN A 496 -8.07 4.80 32.41
C ASN A 496 -8.14 3.90 33.67
N ARG A 497 -7.29 4.12 34.69
CA ARG A 497 -7.27 3.35 35.96
C ARG A 497 -7.71 4.14 37.20
N VAL A 498 -8.50 5.21 37.03
CA VAL A 498 -9.01 6.09 38.11
C VAL A 498 -10.46 6.44 37.68
N ASP A 499 -11.60 6.11 38.33
CA ASP A 499 -11.96 5.58 39.64
C ASP A 499 -13.25 4.73 39.49
N ASP A 500 -13.26 3.47 39.95
CA ASP A 500 -14.47 2.79 40.44
C ASP A 500 -14.28 2.51 41.92
N GLN A 501 -14.22 3.59 42.70
CA GLN A 501 -14.41 3.54 44.14
C GLN A 501 -15.34 4.69 44.56
N GLY A 502 -16.51 4.29 45.08
CA GLY A 502 -17.26 5.07 46.06
C GLY A 502 -17.83 6.40 45.59
N LYS A 503 -19.06 6.36 45.06
CA LYS A 503 -19.95 7.53 45.15
C LYS A 503 -20.32 7.73 46.62
N ASP A 504 -19.67 8.69 47.28
CA ASP A 504 -20.22 9.40 48.42
C ASP A 504 -19.71 10.85 48.46
N GLY A 505 -20.66 11.80 48.36
CA GLY A 505 -20.60 13.06 49.10
C GLY A 505 -19.72 14.22 48.59
N ALA A 506 -20.41 15.26 48.09
CA ALA A 506 -20.03 16.67 48.10
C ALA A 506 -18.91 17.15 47.13
N GLY A 507 -19.33 17.71 45.99
CA GLY A 507 -18.48 18.51 45.12
C GLY A 507 -18.10 19.88 45.73
N PRO A 508 -16.94 20.45 45.38
CA PRO A 508 -16.47 21.71 45.95
C PRO A 508 -17.23 22.91 45.36
N LYS A 509 -17.67 23.82 46.23
CA LYS A 509 -18.19 25.14 45.87
C LYS A 509 -17.04 26.05 45.47
N VAL A 510 -17.08 26.59 44.26
CA VAL A 510 -16.22 27.68 43.80
C VAL A 510 -16.83 28.99 44.29
N VAL A 511 -16.08 29.73 45.12
CA VAL A 511 -16.38 31.12 45.49
C VAL A 511 -15.61 32.01 44.53
N ILE A 512 -16.31 32.89 43.83
CA ILE A 512 -15.73 33.96 43.01
C ILE A 512 -15.72 35.21 43.88
N GLU A 513 -14.54 35.67 44.29
CA GLU A 513 -14.37 37.01 44.85
C GLU A 513 -14.22 38.01 43.69
N ILE A 514 -15.08 39.02 43.69
CA ILE A 514 -14.96 40.20 42.83
C ILE A 514 -14.45 41.31 43.76
N GLU A 515 -13.25 41.83 43.49
CA GLU A 515 -12.78 43.07 44.10
C GLU A 515 -13.15 44.25 43.20
N ASP A 516 -13.70 45.31 43.84
CA ASP A 516 -14.22 46.55 43.26
C ASP A 516 -13.15 47.47 42.63
#